data_AF-A0A7J4G4D2-F1
#
_entry.id   AF-A0A7J4G4D2-F1
#
_cell.length_a   1.000
_cell.length_b   1.000
_cell.length_c   1.000
_cell.angle_alpha   90.00
_cell.angle_beta   90.00
_cell.angle_gamma   90.00
#
_symmetry.space_group_name_H-M   'P 1'
#
loop_
_entity.id
_entity.type
_entity.pdbx_description
1 polymer ?
#
loop_
_entity_poly.entity_id
_entity_poly.type
_entity_poly.pdbx_seq_one_letter_code
_entity_poly.pdbx_strand_id
1 'polypeptide(L)'
;MVRFLTFKRVKGRKYRSIIFREKYRYSNKVEKEKYLSKKKSILIFGLDSSGKSKELNKLFRKKEIIFSHLKKHSVIFISCTDSIAEMVFKNIDDTDIQNYLLSLVDDKQIEAERNINKQFFKVEVLKHKAKNSFLFVDDIDKFQGKKLEILKTLVRNCKQLFATARDEKSINKTVFQIIENKKYDSINLKTTSSFDATYYVLIALMVPFAATGNYMAVIILLIINRYLDKGLGK
;
A
#
# COMPACT_ATOMS: atom_id res chain seq x y z
N MET A 1 -1.27 19.80 7.69
CA MET A 1 0.10 19.32 7.40
C MET A 1 0.05 18.27 6.32
N VAL A 2 0.72 18.52 5.19
CA VAL A 2 0.89 17.62 4.06
C VAL A 2 2.17 16.81 4.23
N ARG A 3 2.07 15.49 4.03
CA ARG A 3 3.18 14.53 4.16
C ARG A 3 3.35 13.75 2.86
N PHE A 4 4.57 13.62 2.35
CA PHE A 4 4.83 12.98 1.05
C PHE A 4 6.27 12.47 0.90
N LEU A 5 6.48 11.52 -0.03
CA LEU A 5 7.82 11.05 -0.39
C LEU A 5 8.44 11.92 -1.46
N THR A 6 9.75 12.16 -1.34
CA THR A 6 10.57 12.78 -2.37
C THR A 6 11.83 11.99 -2.59
N PHE A 7 12.42 12.16 -3.78
CA PHE A 7 13.64 11.46 -4.17
C PHE A 7 14.70 12.48 -4.55
N LYS A 8 15.79 12.51 -3.79
CA LYS A 8 16.90 13.45 -4.01
C LYS A 8 18.10 12.72 -4.59
N ARG A 9 18.77 13.34 -5.56
CA ARG A 9 20.04 12.81 -6.08
C ARG A 9 21.10 12.93 -4.99
N VAL A 10 21.82 11.84 -4.75
CA VAL A 10 22.98 11.86 -3.84
C VAL A 10 24.19 12.35 -4.64
N LYS A 11 24.93 13.34 -4.13
CA LYS A 11 26.15 13.85 -4.79
C LYS A 11 27.10 12.67 -5.07
N GLY A 12 27.60 12.58 -6.31
CA GLY A 12 28.53 11.53 -6.73
C GLY A 12 27.96 10.13 -6.91
N ARG A 13 26.64 9.90 -6.75
CA ARG A 13 26.03 8.57 -6.94
C ARG A 13 24.92 8.59 -7.99
N LYS A 14 24.79 7.48 -8.74
CA LYS A 14 23.75 7.31 -9.78
C LYS A 14 22.34 7.11 -9.21
N TYR A 15 22.23 6.77 -7.92
CA TYR A 15 20.94 6.48 -7.28
C TYR A 15 20.34 7.70 -6.54
N ARG A 16 19.03 7.62 -6.24
CA ARG A 16 18.31 8.65 -5.44
C ARG A 16 18.00 8.18 -4.02
N SER A 17 18.19 9.03 -3.01
CA SER A 17 17.74 8.74 -1.63
C SER A 17 16.21 8.90 -1.52
N ILE A 18 15.60 8.16 -0.61
CA ILE A 18 14.18 8.30 -0.26
C ILE A 18 14.10 9.26 0.93
N ILE A 19 13.36 10.36 0.75
CA ILE A 19 13.19 11.38 1.79
C ILE A 19 11.69 11.55 2.03
N PHE A 20 11.28 11.31 3.27
CA PHE A 20 9.96 11.67 3.74
C PHE A 20 9.97 13.15 4.17
N ARG A 21 9.02 13.93 3.66
CA ARG A 21 8.90 15.36 3.95
C ARG A 21 7.55 15.68 4.57
N GLU A 22 7.58 16.58 5.53
CA GLU A 22 6.41 17.17 6.16
C GLU A 22 6.41 18.69 5.92
N LYS A 23 5.24 19.22 5.53
CA LYS A 23 4.98 20.66 5.31
C LYS A 23 3.62 21.02 5.90
N TYR A 24 3.43 22.27 6.33
CA TYR A 24 2.11 22.72 6.77
C TYR A 24 1.09 22.79 5.61
N ARG A 25 1.47 23.48 4.51
CA ARG A 25 0.74 23.59 3.21
C ARG A 25 1.72 23.40 2.05
N TYR A 26 1.23 23.14 0.83
CA TYR A 26 2.08 22.91 -0.35
C TYR A 26 3.06 24.06 -0.65
N SER A 27 2.63 25.31 -0.41
CA SER A 27 3.41 26.54 -0.59
C SER A 27 4.47 26.78 0.49
N ASN A 28 4.39 26.11 1.64
CA ASN A 28 5.27 26.38 2.77
C ASN A 28 6.64 25.69 2.62
N LYS A 29 7.64 26.21 3.34
CA LYS A 29 8.95 25.57 3.50
C LYS A 29 8.79 24.20 4.17
N VAL A 30 9.72 23.29 3.88
CA VAL A 30 9.74 21.95 4.50
C VAL A 30 10.07 22.10 5.97
N GLU A 31 9.22 21.55 6.84
CA GLU A 31 9.39 21.64 8.29
C GLU A 31 10.21 20.48 8.83
N LYS A 32 10.00 19.26 8.29
CA LYS A 32 10.75 18.06 8.68
C LYS A 32 11.14 17.24 7.46
N GLU A 33 12.40 16.80 7.44
CA GLU A 33 12.92 15.81 6.49
C GLU A 33 13.42 14.58 7.24
N LYS A 34 12.96 13.40 6.85
CA LYS A 34 13.45 12.12 7.37
C LYS A 34 13.96 11.27 6.21
N TYR A 35 15.23 10.86 6.27
CA TYR A 35 15.78 9.91 5.32
C TYR A 35 15.31 8.50 5.66
N LEU A 36 14.78 7.80 4.67
CA LEU A 36 14.36 6.41 4.83
C LEU A 36 15.44 5.47 4.33
N SER A 37 15.63 4.36 5.06
CA SER A 37 16.60 3.35 4.68
C SER A 37 16.13 2.64 3.42
N LYS A 38 17.05 2.42 2.49
CA LYS A 38 16.78 1.60 1.29
C LYS A 38 16.85 0.10 1.57
N LYS A 39 17.44 -0.30 2.71
CA LYS A 39 17.65 -1.69 3.10
C LYS A 39 16.47 -2.28 3.88
N LYS A 40 15.55 -1.44 4.34
CA LYS A 40 14.40 -1.83 5.16
C LYS A 40 13.12 -1.78 4.34
N SER A 41 12.18 -2.65 4.68
CA SER A 41 10.80 -2.56 4.16
C SER A 41 10.18 -1.20 4.52
N ILE A 42 9.22 -0.71 3.73
CA ILE A 42 8.53 0.55 4.00
C ILE A 42 7.03 0.32 4.07
N LEU A 43 6.40 0.75 5.16
CA LEU A 43 4.94 0.77 5.29
C LEU A 43 4.43 2.21 5.23
N ILE A 44 3.44 2.44 4.36
CA ILE A 44 2.78 3.72 4.17
C ILE A 44 1.36 3.64 4.74
N PHE A 45 1.20 4.22 5.92
CA PHE A 45 -0.08 4.35 6.63
C PHE A 45 -0.80 5.64 6.27
N GLY A 46 -2.10 5.69 6.54
CA GLY A 46 -2.93 6.87 6.32
C GLY A 46 -4.40 6.50 6.15
N LEU A 47 -5.30 7.46 6.36
CA LEU A 47 -6.73 7.26 6.14
C LEU A 47 -7.04 7.01 4.66
N ASP A 48 -8.28 6.64 4.37
CA ASP A 48 -8.75 6.52 3.00
C ASP A 48 -8.61 7.87 2.27
N SER A 49 -8.29 7.82 0.98
CA SER A 49 -8.03 9.00 0.14
C SER A 49 -6.82 9.86 0.53
N SER A 50 -5.95 9.40 1.45
CA SER A 50 -4.73 10.12 1.83
C SER A 50 -3.58 10.09 0.81
N GLY A 51 -3.79 9.43 -0.32
CA GLY A 51 -2.79 9.32 -1.38
C GLY A 51 -1.74 8.22 -1.17
N LYS A 52 -2.00 7.25 -0.29
CA LYS A 52 -1.15 6.06 -0.06
C LYS A 52 -0.76 5.37 -1.36
N SER A 53 -1.74 4.97 -2.16
CA SER A 53 -1.53 4.34 -3.47
C SER A 53 -0.73 5.23 -4.42
N LYS A 54 -0.93 6.56 -4.37
CA LYS A 54 -0.15 7.52 -5.16
C LYS A 54 1.33 7.50 -4.78
N GLU A 55 1.64 7.50 -3.49
CA GLU A 55 3.02 7.48 -2.99
C GLU A 55 3.70 6.11 -3.23
N LEU A 56 2.96 5.00 -3.08
CA LEU A 56 3.45 3.66 -3.43
C LEU A 56 3.75 3.54 -4.92
N ASN A 57 2.84 4.00 -5.79
CA ASN A 57 3.04 4.00 -7.24
C ASN A 57 4.22 4.88 -7.66
N LYS A 58 4.43 6.00 -6.97
CA LYS A 58 5.60 6.88 -7.19
C LYS A 58 6.91 6.16 -6.88
N LEU A 59 6.93 5.35 -5.81
CA LEU A 59 8.06 4.50 -5.45
C LEU A 59 8.29 3.42 -6.51
N PHE A 60 7.22 2.73 -6.92
CA PHE A 60 7.26 1.68 -7.94
C PHE A 60 7.77 2.18 -9.30
N ARG A 61 7.31 3.35 -9.77
CA ARG A 61 7.76 3.95 -11.04
C ARG A 61 9.24 4.34 -11.02
N LYS A 62 9.78 4.71 -9.85
CA LYS A 62 11.18 5.14 -9.69
C LYS A 62 12.10 4.05 -9.15
N LYS A 63 11.60 2.81 -9.03
CA LYS A 63 12.27 1.70 -8.36
C LYS A 63 13.72 1.49 -8.85
N GLU A 64 13.95 1.47 -10.16
CA GLU A 64 15.28 1.24 -10.75
C GLU A 64 16.31 2.30 -10.38
N ILE A 65 15.86 3.56 -10.25
CA ILE A 65 16.72 4.70 -9.90
C ILE A 65 17.01 4.70 -8.39
N ILE A 66 16.06 4.24 -7.59
CA ILE A 66 16.16 4.26 -6.13
C ILE A 66 16.99 3.08 -5.65
N PHE A 67 16.69 1.89 -6.16
CA PHE A 67 17.33 0.64 -5.78
C PHE A 67 18.16 0.18 -6.98
N SER A 68 19.36 0.72 -7.15
CA SER A 68 20.25 0.33 -8.26
C SER A 68 20.60 -1.16 -8.27
N HIS A 69 20.46 -1.86 -7.14
CA HIS A 69 20.62 -3.30 -7.00
C HIS A 69 19.38 -4.10 -7.42
N LEU A 70 18.24 -3.46 -7.69
CA LEU A 70 17.01 -4.13 -8.16
C LEU A 70 17.21 -4.89 -9.47
N LYS A 71 18.18 -4.53 -10.31
CA LYS A 71 18.41 -5.23 -11.58
C LYS A 71 18.65 -6.73 -11.41
N LYS A 72 19.06 -7.19 -10.21
CA LYS A 72 19.30 -8.60 -9.89
C LYS A 72 18.10 -9.30 -9.26
N HIS A 73 16.99 -8.59 -9.05
CA HIS A 73 15.85 -9.06 -8.27
C HIS A 73 14.57 -8.85 -9.06
N SER A 74 13.65 -9.81 -8.95
CA SER A 74 12.33 -9.66 -9.53
C SER A 74 11.53 -8.62 -8.75
N VAL A 75 10.50 -8.06 -9.39
CA VAL A 75 9.57 -7.14 -8.73
C VAL A 75 8.17 -7.71 -8.89
N ILE A 76 7.42 -7.72 -7.79
CA ILE A 76 6.02 -8.13 -7.77
C ILE A 76 5.20 -6.94 -7.29
N PHE A 77 4.14 -6.60 -8.01
CA PHE A 77 3.18 -5.57 -7.63
C PHE A 77 1.77 -6.16 -7.60
N ILE A 78 1.12 -6.08 -6.46
CA ILE A 78 -0.25 -6.55 -6.27
C ILE A 78 -1.09 -5.50 -5.56
N SER A 79 -2.34 -5.33 -5.98
CA SER A 79 -3.35 -4.56 -5.27
C SER A 79 -4.39 -5.50 -4.68
N CYS A 80 -4.99 -5.13 -3.54
CA CYS A 80 -6.14 -5.86 -3.01
C CYS A 80 -7.30 -5.96 -4.01
N THR A 81 -7.46 -4.94 -4.86
CA THR A 81 -8.50 -4.88 -5.90
C THR A 81 -8.28 -5.88 -7.03
N ASP A 82 -7.04 -6.32 -7.26
CA ASP A 82 -6.71 -7.23 -8.35
C ASP A 82 -7.38 -8.60 -8.13
N SER A 83 -7.99 -9.16 -9.16
CA SER A 83 -8.36 -10.59 -9.13
C SER A 83 -7.11 -11.47 -9.04
N ILE A 84 -7.25 -12.74 -8.61
CA ILE A 84 -6.10 -13.66 -8.56
C ILE A 84 -5.51 -13.86 -9.96
N ALA A 85 -6.35 -13.87 -10.99
CA ALA A 85 -5.92 -13.97 -12.39
C ALA A 85 -5.08 -12.74 -12.80
N GLU A 86 -5.51 -11.53 -12.44
CA GLU A 86 -4.73 -10.31 -12.67
C GLU A 86 -3.41 -10.30 -11.91
N MET A 87 -3.40 -10.72 -10.64
CA MET A 87 -2.17 -10.80 -9.85
C MET A 87 -1.13 -11.68 -10.54
N VAL A 88 -1.57 -12.81 -11.10
CA VAL A 88 -0.72 -13.71 -11.88
C VAL A 88 -0.28 -13.05 -13.18
N PHE A 89 -1.22 -12.56 -13.98
CA PHE A 89 -0.96 -12.01 -15.31
C PHE A 89 -0.01 -10.81 -15.29
N LYS A 90 -0.15 -9.91 -14.30
CA LYS A 90 0.70 -8.72 -14.17
C LYS A 90 2.14 -9.04 -13.74
N ASN A 91 2.37 -10.20 -13.13
CA ASN A 91 3.61 -10.49 -12.41
C ASN A 91 4.36 -11.72 -12.91
N ILE A 92 3.82 -12.50 -13.84
CA ILE A 92 4.42 -13.72 -14.36
C ILE A 92 4.60 -13.61 -15.86
N ASP A 93 5.79 -13.94 -16.33
CA ASP A 93 6.11 -14.15 -17.74
C ASP A 93 6.47 -15.62 -18.00
N ASP A 94 6.66 -15.96 -19.28
CA ASP A 94 7.01 -17.34 -19.67
C ASP A 94 8.38 -17.77 -19.12
N THR A 95 9.29 -16.81 -18.90
CA THR A 95 10.61 -17.11 -18.32
C THR A 95 10.50 -17.54 -16.86
N ASP A 96 9.58 -16.93 -16.09
CA ASP A 96 9.31 -17.33 -14.72
C ASP A 96 8.72 -18.75 -14.65
N ILE A 97 7.86 -19.11 -15.62
CA ILE A 97 7.28 -20.46 -15.72
C ILE A 97 8.38 -21.47 -15.99
N GLN A 98 9.24 -21.22 -16.98
CA GLN A 98 10.37 -22.10 -17.30
C GLN A 98 11.34 -22.24 -16.11
N ASN A 99 11.68 -21.12 -15.47
CA ASN A 99 12.54 -21.13 -14.28
C ASN A 99 11.94 -21.93 -13.13
N TYR A 100 10.61 -21.92 -12.98
CA TYR A 100 9.93 -22.76 -12.00
C TYR A 100 9.98 -24.24 -12.39
N LEU A 101 9.68 -24.58 -13.65
CA LEU A 101 9.74 -25.96 -14.14
C LEU A 101 11.13 -26.58 -13.95
N LEU A 102 12.19 -25.84 -14.32
CA LEU A 102 13.59 -26.25 -14.13
C LEU A 102 14.00 -26.40 -12.66
N SER A 103 13.23 -25.84 -11.72
CA SER A 103 13.49 -25.97 -10.28
C SER A 103 12.84 -27.21 -9.66
N LEU A 104 11.99 -27.92 -10.43
CA LEU A 104 11.30 -29.13 -9.99
C LEU A 104 12.12 -30.37 -10.35
N VAL A 105 11.82 -31.48 -9.66
CA VAL A 105 12.35 -32.81 -10.00
C VAL A 105 11.53 -33.38 -11.17
N ASP A 106 12.15 -34.18 -12.03
CA ASP A 106 11.59 -34.70 -13.31
C ASP A 106 10.13 -35.18 -13.21
N ASP A 107 9.78 -35.99 -12.21
CA ASP A 107 8.40 -36.49 -12.04
C ASP A 107 7.38 -35.37 -11.80
N LYS A 108 7.75 -34.37 -11.00
CA LYS A 108 6.90 -33.19 -10.69
C LYS A 108 6.88 -32.21 -11.85
N GLN A 109 7.93 -32.18 -12.67
CA GLN A 109 7.99 -31.34 -13.85
C GLN A 109 6.95 -31.79 -14.88
N ILE A 110 6.82 -33.09 -15.14
CA ILE A 110 5.83 -33.64 -16.09
C ILE A 110 4.40 -33.30 -15.64
N GLU A 111 4.10 -33.41 -14.34
CA GLU A 111 2.80 -33.03 -13.79
C GLU A 111 2.54 -31.52 -13.91
N ALA A 112 3.56 -30.71 -13.61
CA ALA A 112 3.51 -29.26 -13.75
C ALA A 112 3.24 -28.83 -15.19
N GLU A 113 3.92 -29.45 -16.17
CA GLU A 113 3.76 -29.18 -17.60
C GLU A 113 2.32 -29.43 -18.08
N ARG A 114 1.69 -30.51 -17.62
CA ARG A 114 0.28 -30.81 -17.92
C ARG A 114 -0.70 -29.77 -17.35
N ASN A 115 -0.29 -29.02 -16.33
CA ASN A 115 -1.13 -28.09 -15.59
C ASN A 115 -0.78 -26.61 -15.80
N ILE A 116 0.11 -26.27 -16.74
CA ILE A 116 0.62 -24.90 -16.96
C ILE A 116 -0.50 -23.85 -17.10
N ASN A 117 -1.59 -24.20 -17.78
CA ASN A 117 -2.69 -23.28 -18.03
C ASN A 117 -3.61 -23.07 -16.82
N LYS A 118 -3.48 -23.91 -15.78
CA LYS A 118 -4.33 -23.84 -14.60
C LYS A 118 -3.88 -22.73 -13.66
N GLN A 119 -4.83 -22.00 -13.11
CA GLN A 119 -4.56 -20.84 -12.26
C GLN A 119 -3.77 -21.19 -10.99
N PHE A 120 -4.00 -22.37 -10.40
CA PHE A 120 -3.28 -22.78 -9.19
C PHE A 120 -1.77 -22.91 -9.45
N PHE A 121 -1.40 -23.46 -10.60
CA PHE A 121 0.01 -23.64 -10.98
C PHE A 121 0.70 -22.29 -11.12
N LYS A 122 0.06 -21.34 -11.80
CA LYS A 122 0.60 -19.98 -11.94
C LYS A 122 0.73 -19.27 -10.58
N VAL A 123 -0.16 -19.53 -9.62
CA VAL A 123 0.01 -19.02 -8.26
C VAL A 123 1.24 -19.61 -7.57
N GLU A 124 1.58 -20.87 -7.82
CA GLU A 124 2.83 -21.48 -7.32
C GLU A 124 4.07 -20.86 -7.95
N VAL A 125 4.06 -20.63 -9.26
CA VAL A 125 5.12 -19.89 -9.96
C VAL A 125 5.30 -18.50 -9.33
N LEU A 126 4.21 -17.79 -9.03
CA LEU A 126 4.27 -16.49 -8.36
C LEU A 126 4.91 -16.58 -6.96
N LYS A 127 4.54 -17.62 -6.19
CA LYS A 127 5.14 -17.88 -4.86
C LYS A 127 6.63 -18.22 -4.97
N HIS A 128 7.05 -18.90 -6.04
CA HIS A 128 8.45 -19.20 -6.31
C HIS A 128 9.23 -17.93 -6.67
N LYS A 129 8.71 -17.13 -7.60
CA LYS A 129 9.26 -15.83 -8.01
C LYS A 129 9.48 -14.90 -6.82
N ALA A 130 8.61 -14.98 -5.80
CA ALA A 130 8.70 -14.15 -4.60
C ALA A 130 9.98 -14.34 -3.78
N LYS A 131 10.66 -15.50 -3.82
CA LYS A 131 11.87 -15.77 -3.02
C LYS A 131 13.01 -14.76 -3.24
N ASN A 132 13.10 -14.19 -4.44
CA ASN A 132 14.14 -13.23 -4.80
C ASN A 132 13.55 -11.89 -5.26
N SER A 133 12.35 -11.53 -4.77
CA SER A 133 11.62 -10.36 -5.23
C SER A 133 11.55 -9.22 -4.22
N PHE A 134 11.33 -8.02 -4.75
CA PHE A 134 10.80 -6.87 -4.02
C PHE A 134 9.28 -6.85 -4.22
N LEU A 135 8.56 -6.85 -3.12
CA LEU A 135 7.11 -6.94 -3.12
C LEU A 135 6.48 -5.58 -2.86
N PHE A 136 5.62 -5.13 -3.76
CA PHE A 136 4.80 -3.94 -3.63
C PHE A 136 3.34 -4.36 -3.45
N VAL A 137 2.71 -3.92 -2.35
CA VAL A 137 1.34 -4.30 -2.02
C VAL A 137 0.51 -3.07 -1.74
N ASP A 138 -0.52 -2.83 -2.55
CA ASP A 138 -1.49 -1.77 -2.28
C ASP A 138 -2.68 -2.32 -1.46
N ASP A 139 -3.04 -1.60 -0.40
CA ASP A 139 -4.08 -1.92 0.57
C ASP A 139 -3.91 -3.31 1.20
N ILE A 140 -2.77 -3.56 1.86
CA ILE A 140 -2.41 -4.85 2.47
C ILE A 140 -3.38 -5.29 3.58
N ASP A 141 -4.04 -4.33 4.22
CA ASP A 141 -5.04 -4.51 5.28
C ASP A 141 -6.39 -5.01 4.76
N LYS A 142 -6.67 -4.88 3.46
CA LYS A 142 -7.95 -5.30 2.86
C LYS A 142 -7.94 -6.72 2.30
N PHE A 143 -6.79 -7.41 2.29
CA PHE A 143 -6.69 -8.77 1.77
C PHE A 143 -7.43 -9.79 2.65
N GLN A 144 -8.29 -10.60 2.04
CA GLN A 144 -9.10 -11.62 2.72
C GLN A 144 -9.11 -12.96 1.96
N GLY A 145 -9.50 -14.04 2.64
CA GLY A 145 -9.65 -15.39 2.07
C GLY A 145 -8.41 -15.92 1.35
N LYS A 146 -8.61 -16.51 0.16
CA LYS A 146 -7.52 -17.07 -0.67
C LYS A 146 -6.44 -16.03 -1.04
N LYS A 147 -6.83 -14.75 -1.26
CA LYS A 147 -5.85 -13.69 -1.55
C LYS A 147 -4.92 -13.44 -0.36
N LEU A 148 -5.45 -13.51 0.86
CA LEU A 148 -4.67 -13.36 2.09
C LEU A 148 -3.68 -14.53 2.27
N GLU A 149 -4.06 -15.76 1.93
CA GLU A 149 -3.14 -16.91 1.97
C GLU A 149 -1.97 -16.74 1.00
N ILE A 150 -2.26 -16.32 -0.23
CA ILE A 150 -1.24 -15.99 -1.23
C ILE A 150 -0.33 -14.89 -0.70
N LEU A 151 -0.91 -13.79 -0.20
CA LEU A 151 -0.17 -12.66 0.37
C LEU A 151 0.76 -13.11 1.51
N LYS A 152 0.29 -13.96 2.43
CA LYS A 152 1.12 -14.50 3.53
C LYS A 152 2.36 -15.21 2.98
N THR A 153 2.22 -16.03 1.93
CA THR A 153 3.36 -16.70 1.30
C THR A 153 4.30 -15.71 0.61
N LEU A 154 3.75 -14.73 -0.12
CA LEU A 154 4.55 -13.72 -0.83
C LEU A 154 5.35 -12.85 0.14
N VAL A 155 4.71 -12.34 1.20
CA VAL A 155 5.35 -11.51 2.22
C VAL A 155 6.42 -12.30 2.97
N ARG A 156 6.19 -13.59 3.24
CA ARG A 156 7.21 -14.46 3.88
C ARG A 156 8.46 -14.58 3.02
N ASN A 157 8.29 -14.81 1.73
CA ASN A 157 9.39 -15.16 0.83
C ASN A 157 10.12 -13.93 0.25
N CYS A 158 9.48 -12.76 0.16
CA CYS A 158 10.08 -11.57 -0.45
C CYS A 158 11.29 -11.05 0.32
N LYS A 159 12.25 -10.45 -0.38
CA LYS A 159 13.43 -9.83 0.24
C LYS A 159 13.08 -8.56 1.01
N GLN A 160 12.24 -7.72 0.40
CA GLN A 160 11.83 -6.44 0.95
C GLN A 160 10.41 -6.12 0.53
N LEU A 161 9.65 -5.50 1.44
CA LEU A 161 8.25 -5.16 1.26
C LEU A 161 8.06 -3.65 1.21
N PHE A 162 7.22 -3.19 0.29
CA PHE A 162 6.68 -1.84 0.27
C PHE A 162 5.16 -1.96 0.23
N ALA A 163 4.48 -1.53 1.29
CA ALA A 163 3.04 -1.72 1.36
C ALA A 163 2.30 -0.49 1.88
N THR A 164 1.02 -0.39 1.54
CA THR A 164 0.11 0.60 2.07
C THR A 164 -0.92 -0.07 2.98
N ALA A 165 -1.33 0.62 4.04
CA ALA A 165 -2.38 0.16 4.95
C ALA A 165 -3.09 1.38 5.58
N ARG A 166 -4.24 1.19 6.23
CA ARG A 166 -4.85 2.26 7.03
C ARG A 166 -4.01 2.60 8.26
N ASP A 167 -3.68 1.58 9.05
CA ASP A 167 -2.93 1.66 10.30
C ASP A 167 -2.29 0.30 10.61
N GLU A 168 -1.49 0.20 11.66
CA GLU A 168 -0.83 -1.06 12.03
C GLU A 168 -1.83 -2.11 12.51
N LYS A 169 -2.93 -1.68 13.15
CA LYS A 169 -3.94 -2.58 13.74
C LYS A 169 -4.86 -3.22 12.71
N SER A 170 -5.08 -2.58 11.55
CA SER A 170 -5.91 -3.14 10.47
C SER A 170 -5.22 -4.27 9.70
N ILE A 171 -3.89 -4.35 9.74
CA ILE A 171 -3.15 -5.42 9.06
C ILE A 171 -3.41 -6.76 9.77
N ASN A 172 -3.63 -7.82 8.99
CA ASN A 172 -3.74 -9.16 9.53
C ASN A 172 -2.54 -9.51 10.43
N LYS A 173 -2.80 -9.96 11.67
CA LYS A 173 -1.78 -10.21 12.70
C LYS A 173 -0.61 -11.09 12.22
N THR A 174 -0.90 -12.16 11.47
CA THR A 174 0.14 -13.05 10.93
C THR A 174 1.01 -12.34 9.90
N VAL A 175 0.40 -11.57 9.00
CA VAL A 175 1.13 -10.78 8.00
C VAL A 175 1.99 -9.75 8.71
N PHE A 176 1.42 -9.03 9.68
CA PHE A 176 2.14 -8.01 10.44
C PHE A 176 3.37 -8.57 11.17
N GLN A 177 3.24 -9.72 11.84
CA GLN A 177 4.37 -10.39 12.50
C GLN A 177 5.50 -10.75 11.51
N ILE A 178 5.16 -11.21 10.31
CA ILE A 178 6.17 -11.51 9.27
C ILE A 178 6.88 -10.21 8.83
N ILE A 179 6.16 -9.09 8.74
CA ILE A 179 6.72 -7.79 8.36
C ILE A 179 7.64 -7.25 9.45
N GLU A 180 7.22 -7.37 10.71
CA GLU A 180 7.98 -6.92 11.87
C GLU A 180 9.36 -7.62 11.94
N ASN A 181 9.37 -8.94 11.71
CA ASN A 181 10.61 -9.73 11.65
C ASN A 181 11.59 -9.26 10.55
N LYS A 182 11.09 -8.66 9.46
CA LYS A 182 11.94 -8.15 8.37
C LYS A 182 12.49 -6.75 8.60
N LYS A 183 12.10 -6.08 9.71
CA LYS A 183 12.38 -4.67 10.03
C LYS A 183 11.85 -3.72 8.95
N TYR A 184 10.96 -2.80 9.35
CA TYR A 184 10.39 -1.81 8.44
C TYR A 184 10.57 -0.39 8.97
N ASP A 185 10.54 0.58 8.07
CA ASP A 185 10.34 1.98 8.39
C ASP A 185 8.88 2.34 8.07
N SER A 186 8.18 2.97 9.02
CA SER A 186 6.81 3.44 8.82
C SER A 186 6.75 4.90 8.40
N ILE A 187 5.75 5.20 7.59
CA ILE A 187 5.37 6.53 7.17
C ILE A 187 3.89 6.67 7.43
N ASN A 188 3.46 7.71 8.14
CA ASN A 188 2.04 7.98 8.32
C ASN A 188 1.65 9.25 7.56
N LEU A 189 0.90 9.08 6.47
CA LEU A 189 0.25 10.14 5.72
C LEU A 189 -0.93 10.65 6.54
N LYS A 190 -0.72 11.77 7.23
CA LYS A 190 -1.81 12.53 7.82
C LYS A 190 -2.60 13.17 6.69
N THR A 191 -3.85 12.77 6.55
CA THR A 191 -4.88 13.65 5.98
C THR A 191 -5.61 14.33 7.12
N THR A 192 -5.69 15.64 7.05
CA THR A 192 -6.90 16.35 7.43
C THR A 192 -7.96 15.88 6.42
N SER A 193 -8.61 14.75 6.69
CA SER A 193 -9.72 14.30 5.87
C SER A 193 -10.82 15.36 5.88
N SER A 194 -11.72 15.25 4.91
CA SER A 194 -12.88 16.09 4.61
C SER A 194 -13.79 16.48 5.79
N PHE A 195 -13.45 16.14 7.04
CA PHE A 195 -14.15 16.53 8.26
C PHE A 195 -14.34 18.04 8.39
N ASP A 196 -13.32 18.85 8.07
CA ASP A 196 -13.48 20.31 8.05
C ASP A 196 -14.54 20.71 7.00
N ALA A 197 -14.48 20.14 5.81
CA ALA A 197 -15.43 20.45 4.74
C ALA A 197 -16.87 19.98 5.08
N THR A 198 -17.04 18.79 5.67
CA THR A 198 -18.35 18.29 6.09
C THR A 198 -18.95 19.21 7.15
N TYR A 199 -18.16 19.68 8.11
CA TYR A 199 -18.61 20.66 9.11
C TYR A 199 -19.04 21.98 8.45
N TYR A 200 -18.24 22.52 7.53
CA TYR A 200 -18.61 23.75 6.79
C TYR A 200 -19.85 23.57 5.91
N VAL A 201 -20.01 22.43 5.23
CA VAL A 201 -21.20 22.11 4.43
C VAL A 201 -22.43 22.01 5.32
N LEU A 202 -22.30 21.39 6.48
CA LEU A 202 -23.40 21.19 7.42
C LEU A 202 -23.83 22.53 8.06
N ILE A 203 -22.89 23.43 8.35
CA ILE A 203 -23.17 24.82 8.74
C ILE A 203 -23.83 25.59 7.59
N ALA A 204 -23.29 25.50 6.38
CA ALA A 204 -23.85 26.18 5.21
C ALA A 204 -25.29 25.73 4.94
N LEU A 205 -25.63 24.48 5.25
CA LEU A 205 -26.98 23.94 5.13
C LEU A 205 -27.90 24.40 6.28
N MET A 206 -27.37 24.70 7.47
CA MET A 206 -28.14 25.23 8.60
C MET A 206 -28.54 26.71 8.45
N VAL A 207 -27.69 27.52 7.83
CA VAL A 207 -27.89 28.99 7.72
C VAL A 207 -29.22 29.37 7.06
N PRO A 208 -29.66 28.76 5.93
CA PRO A 208 -30.95 29.06 5.32
C PRO A 208 -32.16 28.66 6.20
N PHE A 209 -32.07 27.52 6.91
CA PHE A 209 -33.14 27.09 7.81
C PHE A 209 -33.27 28.00 9.04
N ALA A 210 -32.14 28.50 9.55
CA ALA A 210 -32.14 29.51 10.61
C ALA A 210 -32.74 30.84 10.12
N ALA A 211 -32.35 31.29 8.91
CA ALA A 211 -32.84 32.54 8.32
C ALA A 211 -34.35 32.52 8.00
N THR A 212 -34.91 31.35 7.70
CA THR A 212 -36.35 31.15 7.44
C THR A 212 -37.17 30.86 8.71
N GLY A 213 -36.54 30.87 9.89
CA GLY A 213 -37.21 30.63 11.17
C GLY A 213 -37.55 29.16 11.45
N ASN A 214 -37.09 28.22 10.63
CA ASN A 214 -37.33 26.79 10.81
C ASN A 214 -36.30 26.17 11.77
N TYR A 215 -36.40 26.55 13.04
CA TYR A 215 -35.47 26.10 14.08
C TYR A 215 -35.53 24.60 14.35
N MET A 216 -36.64 23.91 14.05
CA MET A 216 -36.75 22.46 14.21
C MET A 216 -35.82 21.72 13.25
N ALA A 217 -35.71 22.15 11.99
CA ALA A 217 -34.77 21.59 11.03
C ALA A 217 -33.31 21.77 11.47
N VAL A 218 -32.98 22.95 12.02
CA VAL A 218 -31.64 23.25 12.56
C VAL A 218 -31.30 22.34 13.74
N ILE A 219 -32.23 22.15 14.69
CA ILE A 219 -32.04 21.28 15.85
C ILE A 219 -31.84 19.82 15.42
N ILE A 220 -32.63 19.33 14.46
CA ILE A 220 -32.47 17.97 13.92
C ILE A 220 -31.08 17.78 13.29
N LEU A 221 -30.63 18.75 12.48
CA LEU A 221 -29.30 18.70 11.87
C LEU A 221 -28.17 18.76 12.91
N LEU A 222 -28.34 19.52 13.98
CA LEU A 222 -27.38 19.56 15.11
C LEU A 222 -27.32 18.23 15.86
N ILE A 223 -28.48 17.60 16.06
CA ILE A 223 -28.56 16.27 16.69
C ILE A 223 -27.87 15.23 15.80
N ILE A 224 -28.14 15.22 14.48
CA ILE A 224 -27.47 14.35 13.52
C ILE A 224 -25.94 14.54 13.57
N ASN A 225 -25.46 15.79 13.60
CA ASN A 225 -24.03 16.08 13.74
C ASN A 225 -23.44 15.48 15.03
N ARG A 226 -24.14 15.64 16.15
CA ARG A 226 -23.71 15.09 17.45
C ARG A 226 -23.74 13.55 17.50
N TYR A 227 -24.65 12.92 16.74
CA TYR A 227 -24.70 11.46 16.62
C TYR A 227 -23.60 10.92 15.68
N LEU A 228 -23.28 11.64 14.60
CA LEU A 228 -22.12 11.32 13.76
C LEU A 228 -20.82 11.38 14.56
N ASP A 229 -20.67 12.36 15.44
CA ASP A 229 -19.51 12.47 16.34
C ASP A 229 -19.45 11.33 17.38
N LYS A 230 -20.61 10.91 17.92
CA LYS A 230 -20.68 9.83 18.93
C LYS A 230 -20.55 8.42 18.35
N GLY A 231 -20.88 8.21 17.07
CA GLY A 231 -20.67 6.94 16.36
C GLY A 231 -19.18 6.62 16.07
N LEU A 232 -18.28 7.57 16.34
CA LEU A 232 -16.84 7.49 16.06
C LEU A 232 -15.97 7.35 17.34
N GLY A 233 -16.60 7.10 18.49
CA GLY A 233 -15.95 6.87 19.79
C GLY A 233 -15.88 5.40 20.21
N LYS A 234 -15.92 4.44 19.27
CA LYS A 234 -15.62 3.01 19.51
C LYS A 234 -14.80 2.45 18.36
#